data_AF-A0A6A6R014-F1
#
_entry.id   AF-A0A6A6R014-F1
#
_cell.length_a   1.000
_cell.length_b   1.000
_cell.length_c   1.000
_cell.angle_alpha   90.00
_cell.angle_beta   90.00
_cell.angle_gamma   90.00
#
_symmetry.space_group_name_H-M   'P 1'
#
loop_
_entity.id
_entity.type
_entity.pdbx_description
1 polymer ?
#
loop_
_entity_poly.entity_id
_entity_poly.type
_entity_poly.pdbx_seq_one_letter_code
_entity_poly.pdbx_strand_id
1 'polypeptide(L)'
;EGDRKSLELVLELAHAQFKRIPARLSYEDLVQLAAVCLDYDTTGLVVPFLSGWIKPYQNDILRPGYEEWLLVAYAFGFLDDFEAISNHLVLTCTSKDGKCLNSSGSALTGR
;
A
#
# COMPACT_ATOMS: atom_id res chain seq x y z
N GLU A 1 14.86 4.26 2.36
CA GLU A 1 15.20 3.11 3.24
C GLU A 1 14.13 2.01 3.21
N GLY A 2 12.84 2.35 3.09
CA GLY A 2 11.73 1.39 2.92
C GLY A 2 11.86 0.49 1.69
N ASP A 3 12.29 1.03 0.54
CA ASP A 3 12.48 0.25 -0.70
C ASP A 3 13.48 -0.90 -0.52
N ARG A 4 14.59 -0.65 0.18
CA ARG A 4 15.60 -1.68 0.45
C ARG A 4 15.02 -2.85 1.23
N LYS A 5 14.22 -2.56 2.27
CA LYS A 5 13.59 -3.60 3.11
C LYS A 5 12.52 -4.38 2.35
N SER A 6 11.73 -3.68 1.53
CA SER A 6 10.69 -4.30 0.70
C SER A 6 11.31 -5.19 -0.37
N LEU A 7 12.38 -4.75 -1.02
CA LEU A 7 13.14 -5.56 -1.96
C LEU A 7 13.80 -6.76 -1.29
N GLU A 8 14.38 -6.58 -0.10
CA GLU A 8 14.92 -7.70 0.69
C GLU A 8 13.84 -8.74 1.00
N LEU A 9 12.64 -8.31 1.43
CA LEU A 9 11.51 -9.21 1.69
C LEU A 9 11.09 -9.98 0.42
N VAL A 10 10.99 -9.30 -0.73
CA VAL A 10 10.68 -9.95 -2.02
C VAL A 10 11.75 -11.00 -2.37
N LEU A 11 13.02 -10.69 -2.14
CA LEU A 11 14.12 -11.63 -2.38
C LEU A 11 14.10 -12.80 -1.40
N GLU A 12 13.77 -12.58 -0.13
CA GLU A 12 13.62 -13.65 0.87
C GLU A 12 12.48 -14.61 0.49
N LEU A 13 11.36 -14.07 -0.02
CA LEU A 13 10.25 -14.85 -0.56
C LEU A 13 10.67 -15.67 -1.78
N ALA A 14 11.35 -15.05 -2.75
CA ALA A 14 11.83 -15.72 -3.96
C ALA A 14 12.81 -16.88 -3.65
N HIS A 15 13.63 -16.74 -2.59
CA HIS A 15 14.56 -17.78 -2.14
C HIS A 15 13.98 -18.71 -1.05
N ALA A 16 12.65 -18.72 -0.89
CA ALA A 16 11.93 -19.59 0.05
C ALA A 16 12.42 -19.50 1.52
N GLN A 17 12.92 -18.34 1.93
CA GLN A 17 13.41 -18.09 3.29
C GLN A 17 12.25 -17.77 4.26
N PHE A 18 11.23 -18.62 4.31
CA PHE A 18 9.96 -18.32 4.98
C PHE A 18 10.08 -18.01 6.49
N LYS A 19 11.15 -18.46 7.15
CA LYS A 19 11.42 -18.17 8.56
C LYS A 19 11.74 -16.69 8.85
N ARG A 20 12.10 -15.92 7.81
CA ARG A 20 12.46 -14.50 7.92
C ARG A 20 11.30 -13.55 7.59
N ILE A 21 10.20 -14.11 7.09
CA ILE A 21 9.03 -13.34 6.71
C ILE A 21 8.33 -12.81 7.95
N PRO A 22 8.08 -11.49 8.04
CA PRO A 22 7.39 -10.91 9.17
C PRO A 22 5.91 -11.33 9.18
N ALA A 23 5.40 -11.63 10.37
CA ALA A 23 3.98 -11.96 10.55
C ALA A 23 3.04 -10.75 10.35
N ARG A 24 3.56 -9.53 10.49
CA ARG A 24 2.84 -8.26 10.31
C ARG A 24 3.76 -7.25 9.62
N LEU A 25 3.21 -6.48 8.71
CA LEU A 25 3.86 -5.31 8.13
C LEU A 25 3.19 -4.05 8.66
N SER A 26 3.96 -2.97 8.76
CA SER A 26 3.37 -1.65 8.97
C SER A 26 2.64 -1.19 7.70
N TYR A 27 1.76 -0.21 7.82
CA TYR A 27 1.05 0.35 6.67
C TYR A 27 2.04 0.96 5.65
N GLU A 28 3.02 1.73 6.12
CA GLU A 28 4.07 2.29 5.26
C GLU A 28 4.87 1.20 4.55
N ASP A 29 5.28 0.14 5.26
CA ASP A 29 6.01 -0.97 4.64
C ASP A 29 5.15 -1.74 3.62
N LEU A 30 3.83 -1.82 3.83
CA LEU A 30 2.91 -2.46 2.89
C LEU A 30 2.76 -1.64 1.59
N VAL A 31 2.66 -0.32 1.70
CA VAL A 31 2.64 0.58 0.54
C VAL A 31 3.95 0.47 -0.25
N GLN A 32 5.09 0.49 0.44
CA GLN A 32 6.39 0.34 -0.20
C GLN A 32 6.59 -1.05 -0.81
N LEU A 33 6.08 -2.10 -0.18
CA LEU A 33 6.06 -3.43 -0.76
C LEU A 33 5.22 -3.47 -2.04
N ALA A 34 4.06 -2.83 -2.06
CA ALA A 34 3.22 -2.74 -3.26
C ALA A 34 3.96 -2.04 -4.42
N ALA A 35 4.65 -0.93 -4.14
CA ALA A 35 5.47 -0.22 -5.12
C ALA A 35 6.57 -1.13 -5.71
N VAL A 36 7.37 -1.77 -4.85
CA VAL A 36 8.42 -2.71 -5.28
C VAL A 36 7.84 -3.90 -6.04
N CYS A 37 6.70 -4.43 -5.61
CA CYS A 37 6.06 -5.54 -6.32
C CYS A 37 5.61 -5.15 -7.73
N LEU A 38 5.16 -3.92 -7.94
CA LEU A 38 4.82 -3.40 -9.26
C LEU A 38 6.06 -3.18 -10.13
N ASP A 39 7.12 -2.59 -9.57
CA ASP A 39 8.35 -2.28 -10.31
C ASP A 39 9.05 -3.54 -10.84
N TYR A 40 8.99 -4.63 -10.08
CA TYR A 40 9.69 -5.89 -10.39
C TYR A 40 8.75 -7.04 -10.82
N ASP A 41 7.45 -6.77 -11.00
CA ASP A 41 6.43 -7.79 -11.33
C ASP A 41 6.45 -9.02 -10.39
N THR A 42 6.48 -8.76 -9.09
CA THR A 42 6.59 -9.80 -8.05
C THR A 42 5.35 -9.95 -7.17
N THR A 43 4.22 -9.38 -7.59
CA THR A 43 2.94 -9.43 -6.86
C THR A 43 2.52 -10.87 -6.54
N GLY A 44 2.73 -11.81 -7.46
CA GLY A 44 2.41 -13.23 -7.26
C GLY A 44 3.16 -13.91 -6.11
N LEU A 45 4.36 -13.44 -5.76
CA LEU A 45 5.17 -14.02 -4.67
C LEU A 45 4.61 -13.70 -3.28
N VAL A 46 3.96 -12.54 -3.13
CA VAL A 46 3.48 -12.05 -1.83
C VAL A 46 2.05 -12.48 -1.51
N VAL A 47 1.26 -12.89 -2.52
CA VAL A 47 -0.15 -13.31 -2.37
C VAL A 47 -0.41 -14.25 -1.18
N PRO A 48 0.39 -15.30 -0.91
CA PRO A 48 0.13 -16.22 0.19
C PRO A 48 0.14 -15.55 1.58
N PHE A 49 0.86 -14.44 1.73
CA PHE A 49 1.07 -13.74 3.00
C PHE A 49 0.18 -12.49 3.11
N LEU A 50 -0.28 -11.98 1.97
CA LEU A 50 -0.97 -10.70 1.86
C LEU A 50 -2.19 -10.59 2.79
N SER A 51 -3.00 -11.64 2.89
CA SER A 51 -4.20 -11.66 3.75
C SER A 51 -3.89 -11.34 5.23
N GLY A 52 -2.74 -11.77 5.74
CA GLY A 52 -2.31 -11.48 7.10
C GLY A 52 -1.84 -10.04 7.28
N TRP A 53 -1.22 -9.47 6.25
CA TRP A 53 -0.67 -8.12 6.28
C TRP A 53 -1.72 -7.03 6.07
N ILE A 54 -2.75 -7.28 5.24
CA ILE A 54 -3.78 -6.28 4.91
C ILE A 54 -4.87 -6.16 5.98
N LYS A 55 -5.20 -7.25 6.67
CA LYS A 55 -6.34 -7.35 7.60
C LYS A 55 -6.41 -6.23 8.66
N PRO A 56 -5.30 -5.74 9.25
CA PRO A 56 -5.35 -4.66 10.23
C PRO A 56 -5.86 -3.32 9.67
N TYR A 57 -5.79 -3.11 8.35
CA TYR A 57 -5.98 -1.80 7.73
C TYR A 57 -7.28 -1.69 6.90
N GLN A 58 -7.89 -2.82 6.53
CA GLN A 58 -9.07 -2.87 5.65
C GLN A 58 -10.25 -2.00 6.12
N ASN A 59 -10.46 -1.84 7.43
CA ASN A 59 -11.56 -1.03 7.96
C ASN A 59 -11.26 0.48 7.97
N ASP A 60 -10.00 0.87 7.74
CA ASP A 60 -9.50 2.23 7.91
C ASP A 60 -9.14 2.89 6.57
N ILE A 61 -9.33 2.20 5.43
CA ILE A 61 -8.85 2.65 4.10
C ILE A 61 -9.44 3.99 3.62
N LEU A 62 -10.60 4.41 4.16
CA LEU A 62 -11.22 5.70 3.87
C LEU A 62 -10.85 6.80 4.88
N ARG A 63 -10.10 6.47 5.93
CA ARG A 63 -9.67 7.45 6.94
C ARG A 63 -8.52 8.30 6.39
N PRO A 64 -8.45 9.59 6.79
CA PRO A 64 -7.31 10.42 6.46
C PRO A 64 -6.00 9.77 6.93
N GLY A 65 -4.99 9.73 6.07
CA GLY A 65 -3.70 9.06 6.29
C GLY A 65 -3.56 7.66 5.68
N TYR A 66 -4.64 7.08 5.15
CA TYR A 66 -4.64 5.77 4.48
C TYR A 66 -4.86 5.84 2.96
N GLU A 67 -4.69 7.03 2.38
CA GLU A 67 -4.99 7.28 0.96
C GLU A 67 -4.08 6.49 0.01
N GLU A 68 -2.84 6.22 0.43
CA GLU A 68 -1.88 5.40 -0.34
C GLU A 68 -2.27 3.91 -0.43
N TRP A 69 -3.31 3.46 0.28
CA TRP A 69 -3.92 2.16 0.05
C TRP A 69 -4.41 2.00 -1.39
N LEU A 70 -4.67 3.10 -2.10
CA LEU A 70 -4.96 3.08 -3.53
C LEU A 70 -3.87 2.34 -4.33
N LEU A 71 -2.60 2.49 -3.97
CA LEU A 71 -1.48 1.78 -4.61
C LEU A 71 -1.49 0.29 -4.27
N VAL A 72 -1.75 -0.05 -3.01
CA VAL A 72 -1.87 -1.45 -2.54
C VAL A 72 -3.03 -2.14 -3.27
N ALA A 73 -4.17 -1.48 -3.38
CA ALA A 73 -5.34 -1.97 -4.08
C ALA A 73 -5.08 -2.19 -5.57
N TYR A 74 -4.38 -1.25 -6.23
CA TYR A 74 -3.95 -1.40 -7.61
C TYR A 74 -2.97 -2.57 -7.79
N ALA A 75 -1.94 -2.67 -6.94
CA ALA A 75 -0.90 -3.70 -7.05
C ALA A 75 -1.43 -5.12 -6.90
N PHE A 76 -2.40 -5.33 -6.01
CA PHE A 76 -2.90 -6.67 -5.67
C PHE A 76 -4.31 -6.97 -6.19
N GLY A 77 -4.91 -6.05 -6.96
CA GLY A 77 -6.21 -6.28 -7.61
C GLY A 77 -7.42 -6.17 -6.69
N PHE A 78 -7.34 -5.38 -5.61
CA PHE A 78 -8.50 -5.08 -4.75
C PHE A 78 -9.38 -4.00 -5.41
N LEU A 79 -10.14 -4.38 -6.43
CA LEU A 79 -10.90 -3.45 -7.27
C LEU A 79 -11.93 -2.64 -6.46
N ASP A 80 -12.66 -3.28 -5.55
CA ASP A 80 -13.67 -2.61 -4.72
C ASP A 80 -13.05 -1.53 -3.82
N ASP A 81 -11.90 -1.83 -3.20
CA ASP A 81 -11.14 -0.87 -2.40
C ASP A 81 -10.64 0.30 -3.26
N PHE A 82 -10.12 -0.01 -4.46
CA PHE A 82 -9.62 0.99 -5.39
C PHE A 82 -10.73 1.96 -5.82
N GLU A 83 -11.90 1.45 -6.19
CA GLU A 83 -13.06 2.26 -6.55
C GLU A 83 -13.56 3.10 -5.37
N ALA A 84 -13.65 2.51 -4.18
CA ALA A 84 -14.10 3.23 -2.98
C ALA A 84 -13.18 4.41 -2.64
N ILE A 85 -11.85 4.17 -2.64
CA ILE A 85 -10.87 5.21 -2.28
C ILE A 85 -10.79 6.27 -3.37
N SER A 86 -10.73 5.89 -4.65
CA SER A 86 -10.65 6.85 -5.75
C SER A 86 -11.86 7.80 -5.77
N ASN A 87 -13.08 7.26 -5.61
CA ASN A 87 -14.28 8.07 -5.50
C ASN A 87 -14.26 8.99 -4.27
N HIS A 88 -13.81 8.46 -3.12
CA HIS A 88 -13.68 9.27 -1.90
C HIS A 88 -12.69 10.42 -2.07
N LEU A 89 -11.52 10.17 -2.68
CA LEU A 89 -10.52 11.20 -2.94
C LEU A 89 -11.04 12.28 -3.90
N VAL A 90 -11.72 11.90 -4.99
CA VAL A 90 -12.31 12.86 -5.93
C VAL A 90 -13.29 13.82 -5.23
N LEU A 91 -14.05 13.33 -4.25
CA LEU A 91 -15.05 14.13 -3.53
C LEU A 91 -14.48 14.95 -2.37
N THR A 92 -13.36 14.53 -1.79
CA THR A 92 -12.86 15.10 -0.52
C THR A 92 -11.52 15.82 -0.65
N CYS A 93 -10.76 15.56 -1.71
CA CYS A 93 -9.48 16.23 -1.91
C CYS A 93 -9.68 17.69 -2.31
N THR A 94 -8.83 18.53 -1.77
CA THR A 94 -8.77 19.95 -2.12
C THR A 94 -7.39 20.27 -2.68
N SER A 95 -7.31 21.17 -3.65
CA SER A 95 -6.05 21.66 -4.19
C SER A 95 -5.74 23.03 -3.59
N LYS A 96 -4.57 23.16 -2.97
CA LYS A 96 -4.08 24.44 -2.42
C LYS A 96 -2.59 24.58 -2.69
N ASP A 97 -2.18 25.71 -3.27
CA ASP A 97 -0.77 26.03 -3.58
C ASP A 97 -0.07 24.93 -4.42
N GLY A 98 -0.81 24.31 -5.36
CA GLY A 98 -0.29 23.22 -6.20
C GLY A 98 -0.14 21.88 -5.48
N LYS A 99 -0.62 21.75 -4.24
CA LYS A 99 -0.64 20.50 -3.47
C LYS A 99 -2.06 19.97 -3.34
N CYS A 100 -2.24 18.67 -3.54
CA CYS A 100 -3.47 17.98 -3.19
C CYS A 100 -3.46 17.69 -1.68
N LEU A 101 -4.52 18.09 -1.00
CA LEU A 101 -4.74 17.87 0.42
C LEU A 101 -5.89 16.88 0.62
N ASN A 102 -5.78 16.01 1.61
CA ASN A 102 -6.88 15.16 2.06
C ASN A 102 -7.93 15.96 2.86
N SER A 103 -8.97 15.27 3.34
CA SER A 103 -10.05 15.90 4.12
C SER A 103 -9.60 16.46 5.48
N SER A 104 -8.43 16.08 6.00
CA SER A 104 -7.84 16.68 7.20
C SER A 104 -6.89 17.86 6.90
N GLY A 105 -6.72 18.24 5.62
CA GLY A 105 -5.81 19.30 5.20
C GLY A 105 -4.34 18.90 5.12
N SER A 106 -4.04 17.60 5.23
CA SER A 106 -2.69 17.04 5.10
C SER A 106 -2.38 16.79 3.62
N ALA A 107 -1.14 17.04 3.20
CA ALA A 107 -0.75 16.84 1.80
C ALA A 107 -0.68 15.36 1.43
N LEU A 108 -1.21 15.01 0.26
CA LEU A 108 -0.99 13.71 -0.37
C LEU A 108 0.43 13.69 -0.93
N THR A 109 1.30 12.89 -0.33
CA THR A 109 2.73 12.91 -0.67
C THR A 109 3.18 11.82 -1.63
N GLY A 110 2.29 10.90 -2.02
CA GLY A 110 2.52 9.80 -2.99
C GLY A 110 4.00 9.47 -3.12
N ARG A 111 4.56 8.80 -2.11
CA ARG A 111 6.01 8.65 -1.99
C ARG A 111 6.63 7.79 -3.08
#